data_AF-A0A4Z2F1C0-F1
#
_entry.id   AF-A0A4Z2F1C0-F1
#
_cell.length_a   1.000
_cell.length_b   1.000
_cell.length_c   1.000
_cell.angle_alpha   90.00
_cell.angle_beta   90.00
_cell.angle_gamma   90.00
#
_symmetry.space_group_name_H-M   'P 1'
#
loop_
_entity.id
_entity.type
_entity.pdbx_description
1 polymer ?
#
loop_
_entity_poly.entity_id
_entity_poly.type
_entity_poly.pdbx_seq_one_letter_code
_entity_poly.pdbx_strand_id
1 'polypeptide(L)'
;MVTITLEDRRLEADFQSLQEALSFVSLVDGYFRLSTDSSHYFCQSVAPPSLLAALQSHCHGPVTSEFAVNKLRKSGFKGGTFLIRQSPKSYDHFFLTVCVQTPLGLDYKDCLVVKKEHFHLPGVQKAFSSLKELSSFYQHHTLLLAGVPVRLARCCPPRHKGDPDAPRRRAPRGPPTVTVSTQQNSPT
;
A
#
# COMPACT_ATOMS: atom_id res chain seq x y z
N MET A 1 -5.01 1.53 29.33
CA MET A 1 -3.80 0.70 29.23
C MET A 1 -3.48 0.43 27.77
N VAL A 2 -2.22 0.59 27.36
CA VAL A 2 -1.68 0.15 26.07
C VAL A 2 -0.69 -0.98 26.32
N THR A 3 -0.78 -2.03 25.52
CA THR A 3 0.12 -3.18 25.57
C THR A 3 0.87 -3.30 24.26
N ILE A 4 2.20 -3.31 24.30
CA ILE A 4 3.08 -3.58 23.16
C ILE A 4 3.73 -4.95 23.37
N THR A 5 3.54 -5.85 22.41
CA THR A 5 4.17 -7.17 22.40
C THR A 5 5.22 -7.22 21.30
N LEU A 6 6.46 -7.52 21.67
CA LEU A 6 7.58 -7.71 20.73
C LEU A 6 8.23 -9.06 21.02
N GLU A 7 8.05 -10.01 20.10
CA GLU A 7 8.44 -11.40 20.29
C GLU A 7 7.79 -11.94 21.58
N ASP A 8 8.58 -12.23 22.62
CA ASP A 8 8.11 -12.72 23.93
C ASP A 8 8.12 -11.64 25.03
N ARG A 9 8.44 -10.38 24.68
CA ARG A 9 8.45 -9.26 25.62
C ARG A 9 7.15 -8.48 25.53
N ARG A 10 6.53 -8.26 26.69
CA ARG A 10 5.32 -7.46 26.85
C ARG A 10 5.66 -6.19 27.63
N LEU A 11 5.34 -5.05 27.04
CA LEU A 11 5.45 -3.73 27.67
C LEU A 11 4.04 -3.17 27.87
N GLU A 12 3.77 -2.67 29.05
CA GLU A 12 2.48 -2.09 29.42
C GLU A 12 2.68 -0.66 29.88
N ALA A 13 1.79 0.22 29.42
CA ALA A 13 1.77 1.61 29.81
C ALA A 13 0.33 2.05 30.09
N ASP A 14 0.14 2.67 31.24
CA ASP A 14 -1.11 3.32 31.59
C ASP A 14 -1.08 4.79 31.22
N PHE A 15 -2.21 5.27 30.73
CA PHE A 15 -2.42 6.63 30.24
C PHE A 15 -3.62 7.22 30.96
N GLN A 16 -3.59 8.53 31.18
CA GLN A 16 -4.63 9.24 31.93
C GLN A 16 -5.95 9.30 31.16
N SER A 17 -5.90 9.17 29.82
CA SER A 17 -7.08 9.18 28.97
C SER A 17 -6.94 8.28 27.75
N LEU A 18 -8.07 7.94 27.12
CA LEU A 18 -8.09 7.25 25.83
C LEU A 18 -7.40 8.09 24.74
N GLN A 19 -7.57 9.41 24.77
CA GLN A 19 -6.93 10.31 23.81
C GLN A 19 -5.41 10.20 23.86
N GLU A 20 -4.85 10.18 25.08
CA GLU A 20 -3.41 10.05 25.29
C GLU A 20 -2.89 8.68 24.84
N ALA A 21 -3.64 7.60 25.14
CA ALA A 21 -3.32 6.26 24.65
C ALA A 21 -3.33 6.19 23.12
N LEU A 22 -4.33 6.77 22.44
CA LEU A 22 -4.40 6.80 20.98
C LEU A 22 -3.30 7.66 20.36
N SER A 23 -2.94 8.78 20.99
CA SER A 23 -1.80 9.62 20.59
C SER A 23 -0.48 8.83 20.62
N PHE A 24 -0.23 8.10 21.73
CA PHE A 24 0.93 7.25 21.89
C PHE A 24 0.98 6.15 20.81
N VAL A 25 -0.11 5.43 20.59
CA VAL A 25 -0.14 4.35 19.57
C VAL A 25 0.03 4.92 18.16
N SER A 26 -0.54 6.09 17.86
CA SER A 26 -0.35 6.77 16.57
C SER A 26 1.12 7.11 16.30
N LEU A 27 1.85 7.52 17.34
CA LEU A 27 3.29 7.81 17.25
C LEU A 27 4.10 6.54 16.95
N VAL A 28 3.84 5.46 17.70
CA VAL A 28 4.51 4.17 17.51
C VAL A 28 4.22 3.60 16.12
N ASP A 29 2.97 3.66 15.67
CA ASP A 29 2.53 3.26 14.33
C ASP A 29 3.28 4.04 13.23
N GLY A 30 3.31 5.37 13.35
CA GLY A 30 4.00 6.24 12.41
C GLY A 30 5.50 5.91 12.30
N TYR A 31 6.19 5.75 13.43
CA TYR A 31 7.60 5.38 13.44
C TYR A 31 7.85 3.99 12.86
N PHE A 32 6.98 3.02 13.14
CA PHE A 32 7.11 1.68 12.57
C PHE A 32 6.97 1.71 11.04
N ARG A 33 6.05 2.51 10.51
CA ARG A 33 5.89 2.68 9.06
C ARG A 33 7.10 3.32 8.39
N LEU A 34 7.73 4.29 9.06
CA LEU A 34 8.91 4.97 8.52
C LEU A 34 10.17 4.09 8.58
N SER A 35 10.30 3.23 9.58
CA SER A 35 11.52 2.47 9.85
C SER A 35 11.49 1.02 9.37
N THR A 36 10.30 0.40 9.30
CA THR A 36 10.17 -1.05 9.15
C THR A 36 9.25 -1.47 8.01
N ASP A 37 8.00 -1.02 8.00
CA ASP A 37 7.02 -1.44 6.99
C ASP A 37 6.01 -0.32 6.70
N SER A 38 6.19 0.34 5.56
CA SER A 38 5.37 1.49 5.14
C SER A 38 3.90 1.16 4.86
N SER A 39 3.54 -0.13 4.78
CA SER A 39 2.19 -0.60 4.51
C SER A 39 1.50 -1.21 5.76
N HIS A 40 2.14 -1.14 6.92
CA HIS A 40 1.62 -1.73 8.16
C HIS A 40 0.79 -0.75 8.99
N TYR A 41 -0.15 -1.26 9.78
CA TYR A 41 -0.75 -0.54 10.89
C TYR A 41 -1.02 -1.48 12.06
N PHE A 42 -0.89 -0.98 13.30
CA PHE A 42 -1.09 -1.84 14.48
C PHE A 42 -2.55 -1.96 14.90
N CYS A 43 -3.32 -0.88 14.82
CA CYS A 43 -4.74 -0.90 15.19
C CYS A 43 -5.57 0.01 14.28
N GLN A 44 -6.78 -0.42 13.97
CA GLN A 44 -7.65 0.27 13.02
C GLN A 44 -8.11 1.66 13.52
N SER A 45 -8.18 1.86 14.84
CA SER A 45 -8.61 3.13 15.44
C SER A 45 -7.67 4.30 15.18
N VAL A 46 -6.40 4.03 14.87
CA VAL A 46 -5.40 5.06 14.53
C VAL A 46 -4.82 4.90 13.14
N ALA A 47 -5.27 3.89 12.38
CA ALA A 47 -4.79 3.64 11.04
C ALA A 47 -5.14 4.82 10.12
N PRO A 48 -4.16 5.41 9.40
CA PRO A 48 -4.45 6.50 8.48
C PRO A 48 -5.47 6.06 7.41
N PRO A 49 -6.56 6.82 7.16
CA PRO A 49 -7.57 6.42 6.17
C PRO A 49 -6.99 6.18 4.77
N SER A 50 -6.01 6.99 4.37
CA SER A 50 -5.30 6.84 3.09
C SER A 50 -4.51 5.54 2.98
N LEU A 51 -3.93 5.06 4.09
CA LEU A 51 -3.23 3.78 4.14
C LEU A 51 -4.22 2.62 3.95
N LEU A 52 -5.37 2.66 4.62
CA LEU A 52 -6.40 1.63 4.48
C LEU A 52 -6.92 1.55 3.03
N ALA A 53 -7.18 2.70 2.41
CA ALA A 53 -7.60 2.77 1.00
C ALA A 53 -6.51 2.22 0.05
N ALA A 54 -5.24 2.53 0.34
CA ALA A 54 -4.11 2.02 -0.44
C ALA A 54 -3.98 0.49 -0.32
N LEU A 55 -4.10 -0.06 0.89
CA LEU A 55 -4.06 -1.50 1.14
C LEU A 55 -5.17 -2.26 0.41
N GLN A 56 -6.41 -1.75 0.48
CA GLN A 56 -7.55 -2.33 -0.23
C GLN A 56 -7.36 -2.36 -1.75
N SER A 57 -6.60 -1.40 -2.28
CA SER A 57 -6.33 -1.28 -3.72
C SER A 57 -4.99 -1.86 -4.16
N HIS A 58 -4.23 -2.49 -3.25
CA HIS A 58 -2.85 -2.90 -3.48
C HIS A 58 -1.98 -1.77 -4.05
N CYS A 59 -2.26 -0.53 -3.63
CA CYS A 59 -1.52 0.65 -4.02
C CYS A 59 -0.28 0.78 -3.15
N HIS A 60 0.87 0.99 -3.79
CA HIS A 60 2.12 1.31 -3.14
C HIS A 60 2.10 2.78 -2.74
N GLY A 61 2.88 3.12 -1.72
CA GLY A 61 3.14 4.51 -1.38
C GLY A 61 3.90 5.26 -2.48
N PRO A 62 4.44 6.46 -2.18
CA PRO A 62 5.17 7.30 -3.14
C PRO A 62 6.54 6.69 -3.51
N VAL A 63 6.52 5.68 -4.37
CA VAL A 63 7.73 5.02 -4.90
C VAL A 63 8.08 5.52 -6.29
N THR A 64 9.37 5.45 -6.63
CA THR A 64 9.87 5.88 -7.94
C THR A 64 9.42 4.94 -9.05
N SER A 65 9.42 5.43 -10.30
CA SER A 65 9.16 4.59 -11.47
C SER A 65 10.19 3.46 -11.59
N GLU A 66 11.47 3.75 -11.30
CA GLU A 66 12.53 2.75 -11.29
C GLU A 66 12.25 1.61 -10.29
N PHE A 67 11.84 1.93 -9.06
CA PHE A 67 11.46 0.91 -8.08
C PHE A 67 10.30 0.05 -8.59
N ALA A 68 9.29 0.67 -9.18
CA ALA A 68 8.14 -0.02 -9.74
C ALA A 68 8.53 -1.00 -10.85
N VAL A 69 9.33 -0.54 -11.81
CA VAL A 69 9.84 -1.35 -12.92
C VAL A 69 10.68 -2.52 -12.39
N ASN A 70 11.60 -2.27 -11.46
CA ASN A 70 12.44 -3.31 -10.87
C ASN A 70 11.61 -4.37 -10.14
N LYS A 71 10.53 -3.97 -9.46
CA LYS A 71 9.62 -4.91 -8.81
C LYS A 71 8.83 -5.75 -9.81
N LEU A 72 8.36 -5.16 -10.91
CA LEU A 72 7.69 -5.89 -11.99
C LEU A 72 8.63 -6.89 -12.68
N ARG A 73 9.89 -6.51 -12.93
CA ARG A 73 10.92 -7.40 -13.47
C ARG A 73 11.09 -8.65 -12.62
N LYS A 74 11.24 -8.49 -11.29
CA LYS A 74 11.41 -9.60 -10.35
C LYS A 74 10.18 -10.51 -10.24
N SER A 75 9.00 -10.03 -10.61
CA SER A 75 7.76 -10.82 -10.52
C SER A 75 7.57 -11.89 -11.62
N GLY A 76 8.53 -12.02 -12.55
CA GLY A 76 8.54 -13.09 -13.55
C GLY A 76 8.02 -12.71 -14.94
N PHE A 77 8.17 -11.44 -15.35
CA PHE A 77 8.11 -10.98 -16.74
C PHE A 77 6.90 -11.48 -17.58
N LYS A 78 5.68 -11.24 -17.11
CA LYS A 78 4.45 -11.54 -17.89
C LYS A 78 3.77 -10.27 -18.36
N GLY A 79 3.49 -10.18 -19.66
CA GLY A 79 2.71 -9.07 -20.22
C GLY A 79 1.39 -8.86 -19.48
N GLY A 80 1.03 -7.60 -19.23
CA GLY A 80 -0.14 -7.21 -18.45
C GLY A 80 0.07 -7.25 -16.93
N THR A 81 1.22 -7.70 -16.42
CA THR A 81 1.55 -7.55 -14.98
C THR A 81 1.74 -6.07 -14.67
N PHE A 82 1.18 -5.61 -13.57
CA PHE A 82 1.15 -4.18 -13.22
C PHE A 82 1.27 -3.94 -11.73
N LEU A 83 1.54 -2.69 -11.36
CA LEU A 83 1.34 -2.21 -9.99
C LEU A 83 0.80 -0.79 -10.01
N ILE A 84 0.18 -0.41 -8.90
CA ILE A 84 -0.36 0.94 -8.69
C ILE A 84 0.48 1.60 -7.61
N ARG A 85 0.91 2.85 -7.83
CA ARG A 85 1.71 3.61 -6.86
C ARG A 85 1.22 5.04 -6.74
N GLN A 86 1.31 5.61 -5.56
CA GLN A 86 1.09 7.04 -5.40
C GLN A 86 2.24 7.83 -6.03
N SER A 87 1.94 9.03 -6.55
CA SER A 87 2.95 9.94 -7.07
C SER A 87 3.79 10.51 -5.92
N PRO A 88 5.12 10.57 -6.06
CA PRO A 88 5.97 11.26 -5.08
C PRO A 88 5.86 12.78 -5.15
N LYS A 89 5.15 13.35 -6.15
CA LYS A 89 5.05 14.79 -6.39
C LYS A 89 3.68 15.39 -6.11
N SER A 90 2.62 14.60 -6.15
CA SER A 90 1.25 15.08 -5.96
C SER A 90 0.43 14.02 -5.26
N TYR A 91 -0.25 14.40 -4.19
CA TYR A 91 -1.00 13.47 -3.34
C TYR A 91 -2.15 12.78 -4.08
N ASP A 92 -2.83 13.53 -4.95
CA ASP A 92 -3.99 13.06 -5.72
C ASP A 92 -3.61 12.39 -7.04
N HIS A 93 -2.32 12.27 -7.34
CA HIS A 93 -1.86 11.59 -8.54
C HIS A 93 -1.32 10.21 -8.20
N PHE A 94 -1.66 9.25 -9.05
CA PHE A 94 -1.22 7.86 -8.96
C PHE A 94 -0.69 7.43 -10.32
N PHE A 95 0.13 6.39 -10.33
CA PHE A 95 0.61 5.78 -11.55
C PHE A 95 0.25 4.30 -11.56
N LEU A 96 -0.33 3.88 -12.68
CA LEU A 96 -0.47 2.48 -13.06
C LEU A 96 0.75 2.13 -13.93
N THR A 97 1.74 1.47 -13.34
CA THR A 97 2.94 1.01 -14.05
C THR A 97 2.66 -0.40 -14.58
N VAL A 98 2.70 -0.58 -15.90
CA VAL A 98 2.32 -1.83 -16.58
C VAL A 98 3.49 -2.37 -17.40
N CYS A 99 3.74 -3.67 -17.28
CA CYS A 99 4.59 -4.42 -18.18
C CYS A 99 3.83 -4.70 -19.48
N VAL A 100 4.26 -4.10 -20.59
CA VAL A 100 3.65 -4.26 -21.90
C VAL A 100 4.53 -5.14 -22.78
N GLN A 101 3.91 -6.03 -23.55
CA GLN A 101 4.60 -6.84 -24.56
C GLN A 101 4.61 -6.06 -25.87
N THR A 102 5.79 -5.83 -26.43
CA THR A 102 6.00 -5.20 -27.74
C THR A 102 6.71 -6.17 -28.69
N PRO A 103 6.74 -5.89 -30.01
CA PRO A 103 7.53 -6.67 -30.97
C PRO A 103 9.04 -6.72 -30.65
N LEU A 104 9.56 -5.71 -29.95
CA LEU A 104 10.97 -5.61 -29.57
C LEU A 104 11.28 -6.24 -28.19
N GLY A 105 10.26 -6.78 -27.52
CA GLY A 105 10.37 -7.35 -26.18
C GLY A 105 9.48 -6.64 -25.16
N LEU A 106 9.84 -6.80 -23.88
CA LEU A 106 9.08 -6.21 -22.78
C LEU A 106 9.46 -4.75 -22.57
N ASP A 107 8.44 -3.93 -22.42
CA ASP A 107 8.56 -2.51 -22.08
C ASP A 107 7.70 -2.22 -20.83
N TYR A 108 7.95 -1.08 -20.18
CA TYR A 108 7.27 -0.67 -18.97
C TYR A 108 6.74 0.73 -19.11
N LYS A 109 5.42 0.88 -19.01
CA LYS A 109 4.75 2.16 -19.22
C LYS A 109 4.02 2.61 -17.96
N ASP A 110 4.20 3.87 -17.63
CA ASP A 110 3.42 4.55 -16.59
C ASP A 110 2.17 5.19 -17.21
N CYS A 111 1.03 4.94 -16.59
CA CYS A 111 -0.22 5.61 -16.90
C CYS A 111 -0.65 6.45 -15.71
N LEU A 112 -0.85 7.76 -15.92
CA LEU A 112 -1.30 8.67 -14.87
C LEU A 112 -2.77 8.37 -14.52
N VAL A 113 -3.05 8.21 -13.24
CA VAL A 113 -4.41 8.17 -12.68
C VAL A 113 -4.55 9.39 -11.77
N VAL A 114 -5.59 10.19 -11.99
CA VAL A 114 -5.87 11.39 -11.19
C VAL A 114 -7.08 11.13 -10.31
N LYS A 115 -6.93 11.35 -9.01
CA LYS A 115 -8.02 11.36 -8.04
C LYS A 115 -8.59 12.77 -7.96
N LYS A 116 -9.90 12.89 -8.18
CA LYS A 116 -10.70 14.08 -7.82
C LYS A 116 -11.75 13.60 -6.82
N GLU A 117 -13.03 13.71 -7.18
CA GLU A 117 -14.10 12.98 -6.50
C GLU A 117 -13.99 11.47 -6.80
N HIS A 118 -13.68 11.13 -8.04
CA HIS A 118 -13.46 9.76 -8.53
C HIS A 118 -12.05 9.62 -9.11
N PHE A 119 -11.63 8.39 -9.43
CA PHE A 119 -10.39 8.10 -10.13
C PHE A 119 -10.60 8.13 -11.64
N HIS A 120 -9.72 8.82 -12.35
CA HIS A 120 -9.79 8.99 -13.80
C HIS A 120 -8.43 8.75 -14.46
N LEU A 121 -8.47 8.22 -15.68
CA LEU A 121 -7.33 8.19 -16.59
C LEU A 121 -7.49 9.36 -17.57
N PRO A 122 -6.51 10.28 -17.69
CA PRO A 122 -6.58 11.37 -18.65
C PRO A 122 -6.84 10.84 -20.07
N GLY A 123 -7.82 11.44 -20.77
CA GLY A 123 -8.24 11.00 -22.10
C GLY A 123 -9.27 9.86 -22.11
N VAL A 124 -9.67 9.34 -20.95
CA VAL A 124 -10.74 8.34 -20.83
C VAL A 124 -11.93 8.94 -20.10
N GLN A 125 -13.13 8.77 -20.65
CA GLN A 125 -14.37 9.33 -20.08
C GLN A 125 -14.87 8.60 -18.82
N LYS A 126 -14.41 7.37 -18.58
CA LYS A 126 -14.87 6.55 -17.47
C LYS A 126 -14.25 7.02 -16.14
N ALA A 127 -15.08 7.06 -15.11
CA ALA A 127 -14.70 7.32 -13.73
C ALA A 127 -14.82 6.04 -12.89
N PHE A 128 -14.05 5.97 -11.79
CA PHE A 128 -14.04 4.83 -10.87
C PHE A 128 -14.09 5.32 -9.42
N SER A 129 -14.82 4.63 -8.56
CA SER A 129 -14.90 4.92 -7.12
C SER A 129 -13.61 4.56 -6.38
N SER A 130 -12.84 3.59 -6.89
CA SER A 130 -11.59 3.14 -6.29
C SER A 130 -10.55 2.70 -7.33
N LEU A 131 -9.27 2.68 -6.94
CA LEU A 131 -8.19 2.11 -7.74
C LEU A 131 -8.39 0.59 -7.96
N LYS A 132 -9.01 -0.10 -6.99
CA LYS A 132 -9.40 -1.51 -7.12
C LYS A 132 -10.43 -1.70 -8.24
N GLU A 133 -11.44 -0.85 -8.30
CA GLU A 133 -12.45 -0.89 -9.37
C GLU A 133 -11.82 -0.59 -10.73
N LEU A 134 -10.97 0.45 -10.81
CA LEU A 134 -10.23 0.80 -12.04
C LEU A 134 -9.42 -0.38 -12.56
N SER A 135 -8.59 -0.98 -11.70
CA SER A 135 -7.75 -2.11 -12.12
C SER A 135 -8.56 -3.34 -12.51
N SER A 136 -9.63 -3.65 -11.77
CA SER A 136 -10.53 -4.76 -12.09
C SER A 136 -11.23 -4.56 -13.44
N PHE A 137 -11.66 -3.33 -13.73
CA PHE A 137 -12.27 -3.00 -15.01
C PHE A 137 -11.33 -3.28 -16.19
N TYR A 138 -10.07 -2.84 -16.11
CA TYR A 138 -9.07 -3.06 -17.17
C TYR A 138 -8.43 -4.46 -17.17
N GLN A 139 -8.81 -5.35 -16.25
CA GLN A 139 -8.55 -6.79 -16.42
C GLN A 139 -9.47 -7.41 -17.48
N HIS A 140 -10.67 -6.84 -17.64
CA HIS A 140 -11.68 -7.30 -18.60
C HIS A 140 -11.76 -6.42 -19.85
N HIS A 141 -11.18 -5.23 -19.83
CA HIS A 141 -11.21 -4.27 -20.96
C HIS A 141 -9.81 -3.89 -21.40
N THR A 142 -9.65 -3.57 -22.69
CA THR A 142 -8.39 -3.11 -23.25
C THR A 142 -8.13 -1.64 -22.89
N LEU A 143 -6.93 -1.36 -22.40
CA LEU A 143 -6.39 -0.03 -22.16
C LEU A 143 -5.34 0.27 -23.23
N LEU A 144 -5.37 1.47 -23.82
CA LEU A 144 -4.34 1.91 -24.76
C LEU A 144 -3.24 2.68 -24.01
N LEU A 145 -2.06 2.09 -23.88
CA LEU A 145 -0.90 2.72 -23.25
C LEU A 145 0.12 3.19 -24.29
N ALA A 146 0.10 4.48 -24.59
CA ALA A 146 0.92 5.11 -25.63
C ALA A 146 0.88 4.31 -26.95
N GLY A 147 -0.35 4.07 -27.44
CA GLY A 147 -0.62 3.34 -28.68
C GLY A 147 -0.61 1.81 -28.57
N VAL A 148 -0.18 1.23 -27.44
CA VAL A 148 -0.12 -0.22 -27.26
C VAL A 148 -1.37 -0.71 -26.52
N PRO A 149 -2.21 -1.57 -27.12
CA PRO A 149 -3.34 -2.17 -26.43
C PRO A 149 -2.84 -3.18 -25.40
N VAL A 150 -3.27 -3.01 -24.15
CA VAL A 150 -2.94 -3.91 -23.04
C VAL A 150 -4.19 -4.25 -22.25
N ARG A 151 -4.25 -5.48 -21.75
CA ARG A 151 -5.19 -5.87 -20.70
C ARG A 151 -4.39 -6.12 -19.43
N LEU A 152 -4.88 -5.61 -18.31
CA LEU A 152 -4.27 -5.88 -17.02
C LEU A 152 -4.45 -7.36 -16.68
N ALA A 153 -3.43 -7.97 -16.10
CA ALA A 153 -3.45 -9.37 -15.70
C ALA A 153 -3.30 -9.48 -14.19
N ARG A 154 -2.06 -9.42 -13.70
CA ARG A 154 -1.72 -9.63 -12.29
C ARG A 154 -1.22 -8.34 -11.65
N CYS A 155 -1.80 -7.97 -10.51
CA CYS A 155 -1.29 -6.88 -9.69
C CYS A 155 -0.10 -7.38 -8.85
N CYS A 156 0.98 -6.61 -8.78
CA CYS A 156 2.08 -6.79 -7.84
C CYS A 156 1.84 -5.91 -6.62
N PRO A 157 1.38 -6.46 -5.48
CA PRO A 157 1.02 -5.66 -4.31
C PRO A 157 2.25 -5.08 -3.58
N PRO A 158 2.06 -4.10 -2.67
CA PRO A 158 3.08 -3.72 -1.68
C PRO A 158 3.54 -4.98 -0.92
N ARG A 159 4.82 -5.06 -0.56
CA ARG A 159 5.33 -6.28 0.07
C ARG A 159 4.62 -6.50 1.41
N HIS A 160 4.24 -7.73 1.72
CA HIS A 160 4.04 -8.18 3.09
C HIS A 160 5.28 -8.98 3.52
N LYS A 161 5.70 -8.89 4.79
CA LYS A 161 6.81 -9.69 5.34
C LYS A 161 6.62 -11.17 4.97
N GLY A 162 7.50 -11.72 4.11
CA GLY A 162 7.44 -13.11 3.64
C GLY A 162 8.09 -13.40 2.27
N ASP A 163 8.50 -12.37 1.51
CA ASP A 163 9.13 -12.51 0.19
C ASP A 163 10.59 -13.04 0.30
N PRO A 164 10.97 -14.18 -0.31
CA PRO A 164 12.30 -14.79 -0.19
C PRO A 164 13.46 -13.91 -0.73
N ASP A 165 13.14 -12.89 -1.53
CA ASP A 165 14.08 -11.93 -2.13
C ASP A 165 14.26 -10.64 -1.30
N ALA A 166 13.92 -10.65 0.00
CA ALA A 166 14.25 -9.55 0.90
C ALA A 166 15.71 -9.64 1.37
N PRO A 167 16.46 -8.52 1.45
CA PRO A 167 17.70 -8.50 2.21
C PRO A 167 17.40 -8.99 3.62
N ARG A 168 18.07 -10.07 4.05
CA ARG A 168 18.01 -10.58 5.42
C ARG A 168 18.69 -9.57 6.36
N ARG A 169 18.10 -8.39 6.56
CA ARG A 169 18.37 -7.65 7.79
C ARG A 169 17.79 -8.50 8.91
N ARG A 170 18.61 -8.88 9.89
CA ARG A 170 18.17 -9.55 11.12
C ARG A 170 17.02 -8.72 11.72
N ALA A 171 15.78 -9.09 11.41
CA ALA A 171 14.59 -8.51 11.96
C ALA A 171 14.01 -9.52 12.97
N PRO A 172 13.48 -9.06 14.11
CA PRO A 172 12.87 -9.92 15.11
C PRO A 172 11.74 -10.77 14.49
N ARG A 173 11.50 -11.94 15.09
CA ARG A 173 10.47 -12.89 14.64
C ARG A 173 9.09 -12.23 14.79
N GLY A 174 8.55 -11.73 13.68
CA GLY A 174 7.22 -11.11 13.60
C GLY A 174 7.21 -9.58 13.80
N PRO A 175 6.21 -8.86 13.25
CA PRO A 175 5.97 -7.47 13.62
C PRO A 175 5.48 -7.41 15.08
N PRO A 176 5.81 -6.35 15.85
CA PRO A 176 5.21 -6.15 17.15
C PRO A 176 3.69 -6.03 17.03
N THR A 177 2.96 -6.36 18.09
CA THR A 177 1.51 -6.16 18.19
C THR A 177 1.21 -5.10 19.23
N VAL A 178 0.31 -4.16 18.93
CA VAL A 178 -0.11 -3.13 19.88
C VAL A 178 -1.62 -3.25 20.12
N THR A 179 -2.02 -3.26 21.39
CA THR A 179 -3.44 -3.35 21.79
C THR A 179 -3.76 -2.23 22.76
N VAL A 180 -4.93 -1.61 22.58
CA VAL A 180 -5.45 -0.57 23.50
C VAL A 180 -6.64 -1.15 24.23
N SER A 181 -6.63 -1.07 25.56
CA SER A 181 -7.75 -1.46 26.41
C SER A 181 -8.16 -0.29 27.30
N THR A 182 -9.48 -0.06 27.35
CA THR A 182 -10.11 0.84 28.32
C THR A 182 -10.30 0.06 29.61
N GLN A 183 -9.69 0.50 30.72
CA GLN A 183 -10.14 0.03 32.03
C GLN A 183 -11.56 0.59 32.24
N GLN A 184 -12.57 -0.29 32.23
CA GLN A 184 -13.87 0.06 32.79
C GLN A 184 -13.67 0.14 34.30
N ASN A 185 -13.56 1.35 34.84
CA ASN A 185 -13.71 1.52 36.28
C ASN A 185 -15.18 1.30 36.62
N SER A 186 -15.49 0.13 37.18
CA SER A 186 -16.75 -0.13 37.87
C SER A 186 -16.89 0.90 39.01
N PRO A 187 -18.01 1.64 39.11
CA PRO A 187 -18.24 2.45 40.29
C PRO A 187 -18.56 1.52 41.47
N THR A 188 -17.79 1.66 42.55
CA THR A 188 -18.06 1.07 43.88
C THR A 188 -19.26 1.71 44.53
#